data_AF-A0A4V2MU68-F1
#
_entry.id   AF-A0A4V2MU68-F1
#
_cell.length_a   1.000
_cell.length_b   1.000
_cell.length_c   1.000
_cell.angle_alpha   90.00
_cell.angle_beta   90.00
_cell.angle_gamma   90.00
#
_symmetry.space_group_name_H-M   'P 1'
#
loop_
_entity.id
_entity.type
_entity.pdbx_description
1 polymer ?
#
loop_
_entity_poly.entity_id
_entity_poly.type
_entity_poly.pdbx_seq_one_letter_code
_entity_poly.pdbx_strand_id
1 'polypeptide(L)' 'MTFDTQMSLALLQELLLALRANDSNGFRAWLSLGIERLGESAVIELMLDGLNPILTTDEADRLVGWHLGVSL' A
#
# COMPACT_ATOMS: atom_id res chain seq x y z
N MET A 1 -21.27 -7.10 -1.61
CA MET A 1 -19.97 -6.38 -1.68
C MET A 1 -19.98 -5.56 -2.95
N THR A 2 -19.57 -4.30 -2.89
CA THR A 2 -19.47 -3.44 -4.08
C THR A 2 -18.15 -3.70 -4.81
N PHE A 3 -18.08 -3.32 -6.09
CA PHE A 3 -16.85 -3.40 -6.90
C PHE A 3 -15.68 -2.69 -6.21
N ASP A 4 -15.95 -1.52 -5.62
CA ASP A 4 -14.94 -0.72 -4.93
C ASP A 4 -14.39 -1.45 -3.69
N THR A 5 -15.23 -2.16 -2.92
CA THR A 5 -14.76 -2.97 -1.78
C THR A 5 -13.82 -4.09 -2.24
N GLN A 6 -14.15 -4.78 -3.32
CA GLN A 6 -13.32 -5.86 -3.84
C GLN A 6 -11.97 -5.34 -4.37
N MET A 7 -12.00 -4.22 -5.09
CA MET A 7 -10.79 -3.57 -5.58
C MET A 7 -9.91 -3.05 -4.43
N SER A 8 -10.49 -2.41 -3.41
CA SER A 8 -9.74 -1.95 -2.23
C SER A 8 -9.07 -3.09 -1.48
N LEU A 9 -9.74 -4.23 -1.31
CA LEU A 9 -9.15 -5.41 -0.68
C LEU A 9 -8.02 -6.02 -1.52
N ALA A 10 -8.21 -6.12 -2.84
CA ALA A 10 -7.16 -6.60 -3.75
C ALA A 10 -5.93 -5.68 -3.71
N LEU A 11 -6.14 -4.36 -3.77
CA LEU A 11 -5.07 -3.38 -3.67
C LEU A 11 -4.32 -3.48 -2.34
N LEU A 12 -5.05 -3.60 -1.22
CA LEU A 12 -4.44 -3.77 0.11
C LEU A 12 -3.54 -5.02 0.16
N GLN A 13 -4.01 -6.12 -0.43
CA GLN A 13 -3.25 -7.36 -0.47
C GLN A 13 -1.97 -7.24 -1.31
N GLU A 14 -2.05 -6.63 -2.48
CA GLU A 14 -0.89 -6.42 -3.35
C GLU A 14 0.15 -5.45 -2.75
N LEU A 15 -0.31 -4.36 -2.12
CA LEU A 15 0.56 -3.44 -1.39
C LEU A 15 1.32 -4.16 -0.26
N LEU A 16 0.62 -5.00 0.51
CA LEU A 16 1.23 -5.77 1.58
C LEU A 16 2.22 -6.81 1.06
N LEU A 17 1.92 -7.47 -0.07
CA LEU A 17 2.83 -8.43 -0.71
C LEU A 17 4.10 -7.75 -1.20
N ALA A 18 3.99 -6.63 -1.91
CA ALA A 18 5.15 -5.87 -2.38
C ALA A 18 6.01 -5.37 -1.21
N LEU A 19 5.37 -4.89 -0.13
CA LEU A 19 6.06 -4.46 1.08
C LEU A 19 6.88 -5.59 1.72
N ARG A 20 6.28 -6.76 1.84
CA ARG A 20 6.93 -7.96 2.40
C ARG A 20 8.03 -8.53 1.52
N ALA A 21 7.89 -8.37 0.20
CA ALA A 21 8.92 -8.73 -0.76
C ALA A 21 10.07 -7.72 -0.83
N ASN A 22 10.02 -6.62 -0.07
CA ASN A 22 10.91 -5.47 -0.19
C ASN A 22 10.96 -4.89 -1.63
N ASP A 23 9.84 -4.95 -2.35
CA ASP A 23 9.72 -4.45 -3.71
C ASP A 23 9.10 -3.05 -3.72
N SER A 24 9.96 -2.03 -3.56
CA SER A 24 9.54 -0.62 -3.58
C SER A 24 8.91 -0.20 -4.91
N ASN A 25 9.38 -0.77 -6.04
CA ASN A 25 8.88 -0.42 -7.36
C ASN A 25 7.49 -1.02 -7.59
N GLY A 26 7.29 -2.28 -7.23
CA GLY A 26 5.98 -2.93 -7.25
C GLY A 26 4.99 -2.21 -6.34
N PHE A 27 5.42 -1.81 -5.14
CA PHE A 27 4.60 -1.05 -4.21
C PHE A 27 4.14 0.30 -4.82
N ARG A 28 5.06 1.05 -5.44
CA ARG A 28 4.74 2.31 -6.14
C ARG A 28 3.81 2.11 -7.33
N ALA A 29 3.96 1.02 -8.08
CA ALA A 29 3.10 0.70 -9.21
C ALA A 29 1.66 0.40 -8.74
N TRP A 30 1.51 -0.40 -7.68
CA TRP A 30 0.20 -0.70 -7.09
C TRP A 30 -0.46 0.54 -6.48
N LEU A 31 0.29 1.39 -5.77
CA LEU A 31 -0.23 2.68 -5.30
C LEU A 31 -0.75 3.54 -6.44
N SER A 32 0.00 3.63 -7.54
CA SER A 32 -0.39 4.43 -8.71
C SER A 32 -1.69 3.90 -9.35
N LEU A 33 -1.80 2.57 -9.49
CA LEU A 33 -3.03 1.93 -9.98
C LEU A 33 -4.21 2.17 -9.04
N GLY A 34 -3.98 2.09 -7.73
CA GLY A 34 -4.99 2.38 -6.72
C GLY A 34 -5.56 3.77 -6.86
N ILE A 35 -4.70 4.77 -7.02
CA ILE A 35 -5.12 6.17 -7.22
C ILE A 35 -5.91 6.30 -8.52
N GLU A 36 -5.49 5.65 -9.60
CA GLU A 36 -6.21 5.66 -10.89
C GLU A 36 -7.62 5.05 -10.79
N ARG A 37 -7.78 3.96 -10.02
CA ARG A 37 -9.03 3.16 -10.02
C ARG A 37 -10.00 3.54 -8.92
N LEU A 38 -9.49 3.97 -7.77
CA LEU A 38 -10.29 4.26 -6.57
C LEU A 38 -10.27 5.76 -6.22
N GLY A 39 -9.30 6.51 -6.74
CA GLY A 39 -9.06 7.90 -6.36
C GLY A 39 -8.14 8.04 -5.16
N GLU A 40 -7.48 9.19 -5.07
CA GLU A 40 -6.50 9.49 -4.03
C GLU A 40 -7.07 9.39 -2.61
N SER A 41 -8.27 9.94 -2.37
CA SER A 41 -8.91 9.90 -1.05
C SER A 41 -9.15 8.48 -0.56
N ALA A 42 -9.63 7.58 -1.42
CA ALA A 42 -9.87 6.19 -1.08
C ALA A 42 -8.56 5.44 -0.79
N VAL A 43 -7.48 5.75 -1.51
CA VAL A 43 -6.15 5.18 -1.24
C VAL A 43 -5.57 5.68 0.07
N ILE A 44 -5.78 6.96 0.41
CA ILE A 44 -5.36 7.52 1.71
C ILE A 44 -6.06 6.78 2.85
N GLU A 45 -7.39 6.60 2.77
CA GLU A 45 -8.14 5.81 3.75
C GLU A 45 -7.63 4.37 3.80
N LEU A 46 -7.39 3.73 2.65
CA LEU A 46 -6.86 2.37 2.59
C LEU A 46 -5.48 2.25 3.27
N MET A 47 -4.61 3.24 3.09
CA MET A 47 -3.29 3.27 3.70
C MET A 47 -3.37 3.45 5.23
N LEU A 48 -4.21 4.37 5.70
CA LEU A 48 -4.31 4.73 7.12
C LEU A 48 -5.14 3.72 7.93
N ASP A 49 -6.27 3.28 7.39
CA ASP A 49 -7.24 2.45 8.11
C ASP A 49 -7.16 0.97 7.71
N GLY A 50 -6.61 0.66 6.53
CA GLY A 50 -6.42 -0.71 6.04
C GLY A 50 -5.02 -1.25 6.30
N LEU A 51 -3.99 -0.58 5.77
CA LEU A 51 -2.61 -1.07 5.78
C LEU A 51 -1.92 -0.82 7.12
N ASN A 52 -1.91 0.42 7.62
CA ASN A 52 -1.17 0.79 8.83
C ASN A 52 -1.46 -0.08 10.07
N PRO A 53 -2.71 -0.49 10.38
CA PRO A 53 -3.00 -1.30 11.56
C PRO A 53 -2.42 -2.73 11.51
N ILE A 54 -2.05 -3.22 10.32
CA ILE A 54 -1.56 -4.60 10.13
C ILE A 54 -0.05 -4.66 9.87
N LEU A 55 0.64 -3.52 9.85
CA LEU A 55 2.09 -3.47 9.67
C LEU A 55 2.81 -3.85 10.96
N THR A 56 3.88 -4.62 10.80
CA THR A 56 4.92 -4.73 11.82
C THR A 56 5.78 -3.47 11.85
N THR A 57 6.53 -3.27 12.94
CA THR A 57 7.48 -2.15 13.06
C THR A 57 8.50 -2.14 11.92
N ASP A 58 9.03 -3.30 11.51
CA ASP A 58 9.98 -3.40 10.39
C ASP A 58 9.37 -2.98 9.05
N GLU A 59 8.13 -3.42 8.78
CA GLU A 59 7.40 -3.04 7.56
C GLU A 59 7.09 -1.54 7.55
N ALA A 60 6.72 -0.95 8.70
CA ALA A 60 6.50 0.50 8.83
C ALA A 60 7.81 1.29 8.62
N ASP A 61 8.91 0.86 9.23
CA ASP A 61 10.23 1.48 9.07
C ASP A 61 10.71 1.39 7.61
N ARG A 62 10.42 0.29 6.92
CA ARG A 62 10.72 0.14 5.49
C ARG A 62 9.96 1.16 4.64
N LEU A 63 8.68 1.41 4.90
CA LEU A 63 7.92 2.45 4.20
C LEU A 63 8.52 3.85 4.42
N VAL A 64 8.93 4.15 5.66
CA VAL A 64 9.64 5.41 5.98
C VAL A 64 10.96 5.47 5.23
N GLY A 65 11.72 4.37 5.20
CA GLY A 65 12.97 4.29 4.47
C GLY A 65 12.80 4.59 2.99
N TRP A 66 11.82 3.94 2.33
CA TRP A 66 11.51 4.21 0.93
C TRP A 66 11.09 5.65 0.66
N HIS A 67 10.34 6.27 1.57
CA HIS A 67 9.98 7.69 1.46
C HIS A 67 11.21 8.60 1.51
N LEU A 68 12.20 8.26 2.34
CA LEU A 68 13.45 8.99 2.47
C LEU A 68 14.51 8.63 1.42
N GLY A 69 14.22 7.66 0.53
CA GLY A 69 15.16 7.20 -0.50
C GLY A 69 16.25 6.25 0.04
N VAL A 70 16.05 5.66 1.22
CA VAL A 70 16.92 4.62 1.76
C VAL A 70 16.26 3.24 1.59
N SER A 71 16.94 2.32 0.92
CA SER A 71 16.53 0.92 0.85
C SER A 71 17.19 0.16 2.00
N LEU A 72 16.41 -0.20 3.00
CA LEU A 72 16.78 -1.16 4.06
C LEU A 72 16.50 -2.59 3.61
#